data_AF-A0A9E0YB87-F1
#
_entry.id   AF-A0A9E0YB87-F1
#
_cell.length_a   1.000
_cell.length_b   1.000
_cell.length_c   1.000
_cell.angle_alpha   90.00
_cell.angle_beta   90.00
_cell.angle_gamma   90.00
#
_symmetry.space_group_name_H-M   'P 1'
#
loop_
_entity.id
_entity.type
_entity.pdbx_description
1 polymer ?
#
loop_
_entity_poly.entity_id
_entity_poly.type
_entity_poly.pdbx_seq_one_letter_code
_entity_poly.pdbx_strand_id
1 'polypeptide(L)'
;DEYQDTNALQFALIGYLTEKQQNICVVGDDAQSIYKFRQADIRNILDFEQHYPNAKEIMLEQNYRSTQTILDVAHAIIENNVQQKKKKLWTANPGGEKIFYHQAFDGDGEARFVAMKIDEHRRRNPRDRIAILYRTNAQSRLFEEALRRYRIEYNIVGGFSFYERAEVKDVIAYLKLALNPFDDIALLRVVNTPPRGFGKTSLDELQTRAKDFGVSLWETISILTGLEFKERINLTPRALDSLRKFKQTIEKLQTQVADAAPTDRPVSDVVQAAIENTGYAGMLREENSDESAARLENLEELVNAAVDYDRQEDGGLRDFIDHAALTSDTDKFDRNAAVTMMTVHAAKGLEFPIVFIVGLEDGIFPHSRSLNDPQELEEERRLAYVAITRAEKTLYITHSMRRRVYGEEMAAEPSQFLNEMPIDQIEDLSRGQSWLSFAKSSFAKTSQHAIKALRGENQREPQREKPKNLYTGKTYNSTEAIAEFFKQKKAEAPKPEADNQPKPPSGFDKLKALSSQNKSEIRNPKSDIGFTPGAHVRHPKYGKGLVLRREGTGDNVKLTVSFPGFGQKKLIEKFANLEKA
;
A
#
# COMPACT_ATOMS: atom_id res chain seq x y z
N ASP A 1 7.60 19.27 26.78
CA ASP A 1 6.56 18.27 26.46
C ASP A 1 6.91 17.61 25.13
N GLU A 2 6.34 16.44 24.84
CA GLU A 2 6.61 15.61 23.64
C GLU A 2 8.12 15.41 23.37
N TYR A 3 8.89 15.22 24.43
CA TYR A 3 10.35 15.23 24.36
C TYR A 3 10.95 14.09 23.52
N GLN A 4 10.20 13.00 23.35
CA GLN A 4 10.58 11.87 22.52
C GLN A 4 10.68 12.21 21.01
N ASP A 5 10.02 13.27 20.55
CA ASP A 5 10.05 13.68 19.14
C ASP A 5 11.11 14.75 18.84
N THR A 6 11.99 15.04 19.81
CA THR A 6 13.01 16.07 19.64
C THR A 6 14.11 15.60 18.68
N ASN A 7 14.54 16.50 17.78
CA ASN A 7 15.70 16.27 16.92
C ASN A 7 17.00 16.78 17.57
N ALA A 8 18.14 16.46 16.94
CA ALA A 8 19.46 16.83 17.47
C ALA A 8 19.66 18.35 17.67
N LEU A 9 19.06 19.19 16.81
CA LEU A 9 19.15 20.66 16.94
C LEU A 9 18.33 21.18 18.12
N GLN A 10 17.11 20.67 18.29
CA GLN A 10 16.25 20.99 19.43
C GLN A 10 16.89 20.55 20.74
N PHE A 11 17.45 19.34 20.76
CA PHE A 11 18.20 18.82 21.89
C PHE A 11 19.40 19.72 22.25
N ALA A 12 20.22 20.10 21.27
CA ALA A 12 21.36 20.99 21.48
C ALA A 12 20.92 22.37 22.01
N LEU A 13 19.85 22.94 21.45
CA LEU A 13 19.28 24.21 21.92
C LEU A 13 18.86 24.15 23.39
N ILE A 14 18.15 23.08 23.78
CA ILE A 14 17.73 22.84 25.17
C ILE A 14 18.96 22.72 26.08
N GLY A 15 20.01 22.03 25.63
CA GLY A 15 21.29 21.94 26.34
C GLY A 15 21.89 23.32 26.63
N TYR A 16 22.01 24.19 25.62
CA TYR A 16 22.54 25.55 25.81
C TYR A 16 21.68 26.41 26.74
N LEU A 17 20.35 26.26 26.72
CA LEU A 17 19.45 27.01 27.58
C LEU A 17 19.55 26.59 29.06
N THR A 18 19.96 25.35 29.32
CA THR A 18 19.91 24.74 30.66
C THR A 18 21.30 24.54 31.27
N GLU A 19 22.38 24.76 30.52
CA GLU A 19 23.78 24.52 30.91
C GLU A 19 24.15 25.07 32.30
N LYS A 20 23.70 26.29 32.64
CA LYS A 20 24.09 26.96 33.90
C LYS A 20 23.28 26.53 35.13
N GLN A 21 21.97 26.32 34.96
CA GLN A 21 21.06 26.12 36.09
C GLN A 21 20.60 24.67 36.22
N GLN A 22 20.62 23.91 35.13
CA GLN A 22 20.09 22.54 35.00
C GLN A 22 18.65 22.36 35.51
N ASN A 23 17.88 23.46 35.57
CA ASN A 23 16.48 23.45 35.90
C ASN A 23 15.66 23.10 34.65
N ILE A 24 15.47 21.81 34.43
CA ILE A 24 14.71 21.30 33.28
C ILE A 24 13.70 20.25 33.75
N CYS A 25 12.49 20.34 33.22
CA CYS A 25 11.46 19.31 33.34
C CYS A 25 11.03 18.94 31.93
N VAL A 26 11.30 17.69 31.53
CA VAL A 26 10.82 17.13 30.27
C VAL A 26 9.72 16.12 30.53
N VAL A 27 8.77 16.06 29.61
CA VAL A 27 7.67 15.10 29.62
C VAL A 27 7.65 14.48 28.23
N GLY A 28 7.46 13.16 28.17
CA GLY A 28 7.38 12.42 26.93
C GLY A 28 7.10 10.95 27.17
N ASP A 29 6.75 10.27 26.09
CA ASP A 29 6.47 8.84 26.06
C ASP A 29 7.24 8.22 24.88
N ASP A 30 8.24 7.39 25.19
CA ASP A 30 9.06 6.68 24.20
C ASP A 30 8.26 5.76 23.27
N ALA A 31 7.14 5.21 23.74
CA ALA A 31 6.20 4.43 22.91
C ALA A 31 5.37 5.30 21.95
N GLN A 32 5.39 6.63 22.11
CA GLN A 32 4.70 7.60 21.25
C GLN A 32 5.66 8.44 20.40
N SER A 33 6.92 8.00 20.24
CA SER A 33 7.85 8.57 19.26
C SER A 33 7.46 8.11 17.86
N ILE A 34 6.92 8.99 17.03
CA ILE A 34 6.43 8.63 15.68
C ILE A 34 6.89 9.60 14.58
N TYR A 35 7.82 10.49 14.89
CA TYR A 35 8.37 11.48 13.96
C TYR A 35 9.82 11.20 13.56
N LYS A 36 10.26 9.92 13.56
CA LYS A 36 11.63 9.57 13.12
C LYS A 36 11.93 10.09 11.70
N PHE A 37 10.93 10.14 10.82
CA PHE A 37 11.06 10.70 9.46
C PHE A 37 11.38 12.21 9.45
N ARG A 38 11.08 12.95 10.53
CA ARG A 38 11.50 14.35 10.75
C ARG A 38 12.79 14.47 11.57
N GLN A 39 13.58 13.39 11.61
CA GLN A 39 14.83 13.30 12.36
C GLN A 39 14.67 13.39 13.88
N ALA A 40 13.51 13.00 14.41
CA ALA A 40 13.37 12.79 15.84
C ALA A 40 14.30 11.66 16.31
N ASP A 41 14.94 11.85 17.47
CA ASP A 41 15.83 10.86 18.07
C ASP A 41 15.28 10.41 19.43
N ILE A 42 14.72 9.19 19.45
CA ILE A 42 14.20 8.57 20.68
C ILE A 42 15.26 8.44 21.78
N ARG A 43 16.55 8.41 21.41
CA ARG A 43 17.64 8.36 22.40
C ARG A 43 17.67 9.60 23.28
N ASN A 44 17.16 10.75 22.81
CA ASN A 44 17.10 11.96 23.62
C ASN A 44 16.32 11.73 24.93
N ILE A 45 15.21 10.98 24.88
CA ILE A 45 14.42 10.66 26.08
C ILE A 45 14.98 9.45 26.83
N LEU A 46 15.49 8.43 26.13
CA LEU A 46 16.04 7.22 26.75
C LEU A 46 17.32 7.51 27.55
N ASP A 47 18.19 8.36 27.01
CA ASP A 47 19.48 8.72 27.57
C ASP A 47 19.42 10.01 28.42
N PHE A 48 18.23 10.48 28.79
CA PHE A 48 18.07 11.73 29.53
C PHE A 48 18.86 11.74 30.84
N GLU A 49 18.88 10.61 31.55
CA GLU A 49 19.60 10.42 32.82
C GLU A 49 21.13 10.43 32.63
N GLN A 50 21.62 10.11 31.43
CA GLN A 50 23.05 10.21 31.11
C GLN A 50 23.47 11.68 30.93
N HIS A 51 22.57 12.52 30.41
CA HIS A 51 22.82 13.94 30.19
C HIS A 51 22.57 14.79 31.44
N TYR A 52 21.60 14.39 32.26
CA TYR A 52 21.27 15.03 33.54
C TYR A 52 21.34 13.99 34.67
N PRO A 53 22.54 13.68 35.23
CA PRO A 53 22.71 12.62 36.23
C PRO A 53 21.94 12.82 37.54
N ASN A 54 21.56 14.07 37.84
CA ASN A 54 20.76 14.41 39.02
C ASN A 54 19.24 14.48 38.72
N ALA A 55 18.82 14.07 37.51
CA ALA A 55 17.42 14.08 37.15
C ALA A 55 16.62 13.10 38.01
N LYS A 56 15.40 13.51 38.37
CA LYS A 56 14.43 12.64 39.05
C LYS A 56 13.46 12.09 38.02
N GLU A 57 13.44 10.77 37.86
CA GLU A 57 12.43 10.09 37.05
C GLU A 57 11.13 9.92 37.83
N ILE A 58 10.00 10.26 37.20
CA ILE A 58 8.65 10.05 37.72
C ILE A 58 7.85 9.34 36.64
N MET A 59 7.43 8.11 36.91
CA MET A 59 6.62 7.33 35.98
C MET A 59 5.13 7.53 36.27
N LEU A 60 4.38 7.95 35.24
CA LEU A 60 2.93 8.11 35.31
C LEU A 60 2.28 6.87 34.67
N GLU A 61 1.97 5.87 35.48
CA GLU A 61 1.47 4.58 35.00
C GLU A 61 -0.06 4.48 34.94
N GLN A 62 -0.77 5.41 35.59
CA GLN A 62 -2.23 5.42 35.58
C GLN A 62 -2.75 6.15 34.34
N ASN A 63 -3.44 5.42 33.47
CA ASN A 63 -4.14 5.94 32.30
C ASN A 63 -5.59 6.31 32.66
N TYR A 64 -5.98 7.52 32.32
CA TYR A 64 -7.32 8.07 32.60
C TYR A 64 -8.24 8.09 31.36
N ARG A 65 -7.71 7.76 30.17
CA ARG A 65 -8.42 7.86 28.89
C ARG A 65 -9.14 6.57 28.52
N SER A 66 -8.37 5.47 28.45
CA SER A 66 -8.78 4.24 27.80
C SER A 66 -9.28 3.20 28.82
N THR A 67 -10.02 2.20 28.35
CA THR A 67 -10.37 1.02 29.13
C THR A 67 -9.18 0.06 29.25
N GLN A 68 -9.21 -0.83 30.27
CA GLN A 68 -8.11 -1.77 30.49
C GLN A 68 -7.89 -2.71 29.29
N THR A 69 -8.96 -3.16 28.62
CA THR A 69 -8.88 -3.99 27.42
C THR A 69 -8.12 -3.33 26.27
N ILE A 70 -8.34 -2.03 26.03
CA ILE A 70 -7.59 -1.25 25.04
C ILE A 70 -6.12 -1.14 25.41
N LEU A 71 -5.82 -0.89 26.70
CA LEU A 71 -4.45 -0.78 27.19
C LEU A 71 -3.70 -2.10 27.10
N ASP A 72 -4.34 -3.22 27.43
CA ASP A 72 -3.74 -4.56 27.36
C ASP A 72 -3.36 -4.91 25.91
N VAL A 73 -4.22 -4.58 24.95
CA VAL A 73 -3.95 -4.79 23.52
C VAL A 73 -2.83 -3.87 23.02
N ALA A 74 -2.84 -2.59 23.40
CA ALA A 74 -1.77 -1.65 23.06
C ALA A 74 -0.41 -2.12 23.64
N HIS A 75 -0.41 -2.59 24.89
CA HIS A 75 0.77 -3.08 25.58
C HIS A 75 1.36 -4.32 24.91
N ALA A 76 0.52 -5.28 24.51
CA ALA A 76 0.97 -6.51 23.87
C ALA A 76 1.71 -6.26 22.54
N ILE A 77 1.33 -5.23 21.78
CA ILE A 77 2.03 -4.83 20.55
C ILE A 77 3.36 -4.16 20.89
N ILE A 78 3.34 -3.17 21.79
CA ILE A 78 4.51 -2.34 22.04
C ILE A 78 5.62 -3.09 22.77
N GLU A 79 5.28 -4.11 23.58
CA GLU A 79 6.26 -5.00 24.25
C GLU A 79 7.18 -5.75 23.28
N ASN A 80 6.82 -5.86 21.99
CA ASN A 80 7.68 -6.47 20.98
C ASN A 80 8.82 -5.56 20.50
N ASN A 81 8.85 -4.28 20.90
CA ASN A 81 9.96 -3.38 20.61
C ASN A 81 11.14 -3.62 21.58
N VAL A 82 12.36 -3.50 21.06
CA VAL A 82 13.59 -3.72 21.84
C VAL A 82 14.02 -2.44 22.57
N GLN A 83 13.94 -1.29 21.90
CA GLN A 83 14.38 -0.01 22.45
C GLN A 83 13.24 0.73 23.14
N GLN A 84 12.99 0.39 24.42
CA GLN A 84 11.90 0.97 25.19
C GLN A 84 12.18 0.97 26.71
N LYS A 85 11.68 1.99 27.41
CA LYS A 85 11.56 1.97 28.86
C LYS A 85 10.39 1.06 29.26
N LYS A 86 10.66 0.07 30.11
CA LYS A 86 9.63 -0.85 30.60
C LYS A 86 8.67 -0.11 31.51
N LYS A 87 7.39 -0.09 31.13
CA LYS A 87 6.30 0.49 31.91
C LYS A 87 5.02 -0.26 31.60
N LYS A 88 4.15 -0.39 32.60
CA LYS A 88 2.84 -1.01 32.42
C LYS A 88 1.75 -0.02 32.81
N LEU A 89 0.96 0.36 31.82
CA LEU A 89 -0.17 1.25 32.05
C LEU A 89 -1.34 0.49 32.66
N TRP A 90 -2.01 1.08 33.65
CA TRP A 90 -3.23 0.56 34.25
C TRP A 90 -4.31 1.64 34.31
N THR A 91 -5.58 1.25 34.38
CA THR A 91 -6.68 2.22 34.53
C THR A 91 -7.64 1.85 35.64
N ALA A 92 -8.21 2.88 36.28
CA ALA A 92 -9.33 2.76 37.21
C ALA A 92 -10.69 2.87 36.50
N ASN A 93 -10.70 3.10 35.19
CA ASN A 93 -11.93 3.15 34.41
C ASN A 93 -12.67 1.82 34.50
N PRO A 94 -14.01 1.82 34.51
CA PRO A 94 -14.78 0.58 34.47
C PRO A 94 -14.36 -0.28 33.27
N GLY A 95 -14.48 -1.59 33.41
CA GLY A 95 -14.07 -2.57 32.40
C GLY A 95 -14.57 -2.21 31.00
N GLY A 96 -13.76 -2.52 29.98
CA GLY A 96 -14.05 -2.18 28.59
C GLY A 96 -14.79 -3.28 27.84
N GLU A 97 -15.43 -2.89 26.75
CA GLU A 97 -15.84 -3.84 25.72
C GLU A 97 -14.60 -4.52 25.12
N LYS A 98 -14.81 -5.71 24.54
CA LYS A 98 -13.78 -6.33 23.72
C LYS A 98 -13.44 -5.45 22.52
N ILE A 99 -12.24 -5.62 21.99
CA ILE A 99 -11.87 -5.00 20.71
C ILE A 99 -12.64 -5.72 19.61
N PHE A 100 -13.36 -4.95 18.79
CA PHE A 100 -14.13 -5.50 17.69
C PHE A 100 -13.26 -5.62 16.45
N TYR A 101 -13.24 -6.79 15.84
CA TYR A 101 -12.47 -7.07 14.64
C TYR A 101 -13.40 -7.42 13.48
N HIS A 102 -13.08 -6.95 12.28
CA HIS A 102 -13.80 -7.31 11.06
C HIS A 102 -12.87 -7.54 9.87
N GLN A 103 -13.09 -8.66 9.19
CA GLN A 103 -12.46 -9.03 7.93
C GLN A 103 -13.45 -8.83 6.78
N ALA A 104 -13.17 -7.85 5.94
CA ALA A 104 -13.92 -7.59 4.72
C ALA A 104 -13.36 -8.39 3.54
N PHE A 105 -14.19 -8.62 2.52
CA PHE A 105 -13.75 -9.26 1.28
C PHE A 105 -12.83 -8.33 0.47
N ASP A 106 -13.20 -7.05 0.36
CA ASP A 106 -12.52 -6.00 -0.38
C ASP A 106 -12.59 -4.65 0.36
N GLY A 107 -11.85 -3.65 -0.14
CA GLY A 107 -11.80 -2.31 0.47
C GLY A 107 -13.15 -1.58 0.50
N ASP A 108 -14.01 -1.77 -0.50
CA ASP A 108 -15.37 -1.19 -0.50
C ASP A 108 -16.28 -1.88 0.53
N GLY A 109 -16.13 -3.20 0.73
CA GLY A 109 -16.73 -3.95 1.83
C GLY A 109 -16.31 -3.43 3.21
N GLU A 110 -15.02 -3.14 3.40
CA GLU A 110 -14.50 -2.55 4.62
C GLU A 110 -15.10 -1.16 4.88
N ALA A 111 -15.07 -0.27 3.88
CA ALA A 111 -15.61 1.07 4.00
C ALA A 111 -17.13 1.08 4.31
N ARG A 112 -17.90 0.21 3.65
CA ARG A 112 -19.34 0.02 3.95
C ARG A 112 -19.58 -0.48 5.37
N PHE A 113 -18.77 -1.43 5.86
CA PHE A 113 -18.89 -1.94 7.22
C PHE A 113 -18.65 -0.81 8.24
N VAL A 114 -17.61 -0.02 8.04
CA VAL A 114 -17.28 1.13 8.90
C VAL A 114 -18.42 2.15 8.89
N ALA A 115 -18.89 2.59 7.71
CA ALA A 115 -19.99 3.54 7.61
C ALA A 115 -21.28 3.03 8.26
N MET A 116 -21.62 1.75 8.06
CA MET A 116 -22.76 1.10 8.69
C MET A 116 -22.66 1.11 10.22
N LYS A 117 -21.47 0.81 10.78
CA LYS A 117 -21.26 0.81 12.24
C LYS A 117 -21.29 2.21 12.84
N ILE A 118 -20.79 3.20 12.10
CA ILE A 118 -20.89 4.61 12.49
C ILE A 118 -22.35 5.05 12.55
N ASP A 119 -23.15 4.73 11.52
CA ASP A 119 -24.60 5.01 11.53
C ASP A 119 -25.31 4.32 12.70
N GLU A 120 -24.97 3.07 13.00
CA GLU A 120 -25.51 2.35 14.16
C GLU A 120 -25.22 3.07 15.50
N HIS A 121 -23.98 3.50 15.73
CA HIS A 121 -23.60 4.25 16.93
C HIS A 121 -24.29 5.61 16.99
N ARG A 122 -24.33 6.36 15.89
CA ARG A 122 -25.00 7.67 15.84
C ARG A 122 -26.49 7.60 16.07
N ARG A 123 -27.17 6.52 15.64
CA ARG A 123 -28.60 6.30 15.94
C ARG A 123 -28.84 6.05 17.43
N ARG A 124 -27.89 5.44 18.14
CA ARG A 124 -27.97 5.23 19.59
C ARG A 124 -27.64 6.51 20.35
N ASN A 125 -26.58 7.20 19.95
CA ASN A 125 -26.17 8.48 20.52
C ASN A 125 -25.57 9.42 19.45
N PRO A 126 -26.33 10.43 19.00
CA PRO A 126 -25.86 11.38 18.00
C PRO A 126 -24.65 12.23 18.43
N ARG A 127 -24.34 12.28 19.73
CA ARG A 127 -23.21 13.05 20.29
C ARG A 127 -21.90 12.28 20.34
N ASP A 128 -21.89 11.00 19.98
CA ASP A 128 -20.66 10.22 19.98
C ASP A 128 -19.70 10.79 18.95
N ARG A 129 -18.51 11.19 19.43
CA ARG A 129 -17.39 11.56 18.57
C ARG A 129 -16.70 10.27 18.12
N ILE A 130 -16.52 10.14 16.82
CA ILE A 130 -15.98 8.93 16.21
C ILE A 130 -14.79 9.31 15.34
N ALA A 131 -13.70 8.55 15.43
CA ALA A 131 -12.56 8.70 14.52
C ALA A 131 -12.36 7.49 13.62
N ILE A 132 -12.02 7.73 12.35
CA ILE A 132 -11.47 6.73 11.42
C ILE A 132 -10.00 7.06 11.21
N LEU A 133 -9.13 6.14 11.61
CA LEU A 133 -7.68 6.25 11.55
C LEU A 133 -7.14 5.32 10.47
N TYR A 134 -6.43 5.89 9.50
CA TYR A 134 -5.76 5.18 8.43
C TYR A 134 -4.26 5.50 8.40
N ARG A 135 -3.47 4.67 7.73
CA ARG A 135 -2.00 4.83 7.67
C ARG A 135 -1.57 5.82 6.61
N THR A 136 -2.23 5.84 5.45
CA THR A 136 -1.94 6.78 4.35
C THR A 136 -3.20 7.50 3.88
N ASN A 137 -3.04 8.71 3.35
CA ASN A 137 -4.16 9.55 2.90
C ASN A 137 -4.90 8.94 1.71
N ALA A 138 -4.27 8.09 0.90
CA ALA A 138 -4.92 7.42 -0.23
C ALA A 138 -6.11 6.56 0.22
N GLN A 139 -6.02 5.97 1.41
CA GLN A 139 -7.10 5.14 1.96
C GLN A 139 -8.41 5.91 2.21
N SER A 140 -8.37 7.24 2.36
CA SER A 140 -9.54 8.03 2.77
C SER A 140 -10.68 7.97 1.75
N ARG A 141 -10.39 7.87 0.44
CA ARG A 141 -11.40 7.97 -0.63
C ARG A 141 -12.57 7.01 -0.44
N LEU A 142 -12.29 5.72 -0.22
CA LEU A 142 -13.33 4.70 -0.06
C LEU A 142 -14.23 4.98 1.15
N PHE A 143 -13.66 5.45 2.26
CA PHE A 143 -14.43 5.80 3.45
C PHE A 143 -15.24 7.08 3.25
N GLU A 144 -14.68 8.10 2.58
CA GLU A 144 -15.40 9.31 2.19
C GLU A 144 -16.65 8.97 1.36
N GLU A 145 -16.51 8.12 0.34
CA GLU A 145 -17.62 7.64 -0.48
C GLU A 145 -18.67 6.86 0.31
N ALA A 146 -18.22 5.94 1.18
CA ALA A 146 -19.14 5.19 2.03
C ALA A 146 -19.91 6.11 2.98
N LEU A 147 -19.26 7.07 3.64
CA LEU A 147 -19.91 8.03 4.52
C LEU A 147 -20.92 8.91 3.75
N ARG A 148 -20.57 9.37 2.54
CA ARG A 148 -21.49 10.11 1.65
C ARG A 148 -22.74 9.30 1.30
N ARG A 149 -22.58 8.02 0.94
CA ARG A 149 -23.71 7.11 0.65
C ARG A 149 -24.66 6.97 1.85
N TYR A 150 -24.12 6.95 3.06
CA TYR A 150 -24.90 6.91 4.31
C TYR A 150 -25.38 8.30 4.79
N ARG A 151 -25.07 9.37 4.05
CA ARG A 151 -25.36 10.77 4.42
C ARG A 151 -24.81 11.14 5.80
N ILE A 152 -23.60 10.68 6.10
CA ILE A 152 -22.89 10.97 7.33
C ILE A 152 -21.92 12.12 7.06
N GLU A 153 -22.10 13.23 7.78
CA GLU A 153 -21.17 14.35 7.76
C GLU A 153 -19.86 13.95 8.45
N TYR A 154 -18.74 14.32 7.83
CA TYR A 154 -17.40 14.00 8.32
C TYR A 154 -16.45 15.17 8.13
N ASN A 155 -15.35 15.13 8.88
CA ASN A 155 -14.27 16.10 8.80
C ASN A 155 -12.93 15.40 8.55
N ILE A 156 -12.08 15.94 7.68
CA ILE A 156 -10.71 15.44 7.43
C ILE A 156 -9.71 16.34 8.17
N VAL A 157 -8.88 15.75 9.04
CA VAL A 157 -7.83 16.47 9.76
C VAL A 157 -6.47 16.27 9.10
N GLY A 158 -5.75 17.38 8.90
CA GLY A 158 -4.39 17.35 8.35
C GLY A 158 -4.32 17.03 6.86
N GLY A 159 -5.42 17.21 6.13
CA GLY A 159 -5.49 16.97 4.70
C GLY A 159 -6.70 17.64 4.06
N PHE A 160 -6.75 17.58 2.72
CA PHE A 160 -7.90 17.98 1.93
C PHE A 160 -8.74 16.74 1.58
N SER A 161 -10.00 16.96 1.20
CA SER A 161 -10.80 15.94 0.50
C SER A 161 -10.00 15.35 -0.66
N PHE A 162 -10.23 14.08 -0.97
CA PHE A 162 -9.48 13.35 -1.99
C PHE A 162 -9.35 14.13 -3.32
N TYR A 163 -10.46 14.64 -3.85
CA TYR A 163 -10.47 15.39 -5.12
C TYR A 163 -9.95 16.83 -5.02
N GLU A 164 -9.69 17.30 -3.80
CA GLU A 164 -9.14 18.64 -3.58
C GLU A 164 -7.62 18.70 -3.53
N ARG A 165 -6.95 17.55 -3.44
CA ARG A 165 -5.49 17.42 -3.37
C ARG A 165 -4.84 17.96 -4.64
N ALA A 166 -3.65 18.55 -4.50
CA ALA A 166 -2.98 19.26 -5.58
C ALA A 166 -2.73 18.35 -6.80
N GLU A 167 -2.16 17.18 -6.56
CA GLU A 167 -1.86 16.17 -7.57
C GLU A 167 -3.09 15.61 -8.26
N VAL A 168 -4.19 15.42 -7.52
CA VAL A 168 -5.46 14.96 -8.08
C VAL A 168 -6.07 16.05 -8.96
N LYS A 169 -6.11 17.30 -8.47
CA LYS A 169 -6.58 18.46 -9.26
C LYS A 169 -5.74 18.72 -10.50
N ASP A 170 -4.42 18.47 -10.45
CA ASP A 170 -3.53 18.62 -11.59
C ASP A 170 -3.84 17.59 -12.68
N VAL A 171 -4.01 16.31 -12.30
CA VAL A 171 -4.41 15.27 -13.26
C VAL A 171 -5.81 15.55 -13.82
N ILE A 172 -6.77 15.96 -12.99
CA ILE A 172 -8.11 16.37 -13.46
C ILE A 172 -8.02 17.55 -14.44
N ALA A 173 -7.14 18.52 -14.21
CA ALA A 173 -6.93 19.62 -15.14
C ALA A 173 -6.35 19.14 -16.48
N TYR A 174 -5.43 18.18 -16.50
CA TYR A 174 -5.00 17.54 -17.75
C TYR A 174 -6.15 16.84 -18.48
N LEU A 175 -7.03 16.13 -17.75
CA LEU A 175 -8.20 15.47 -18.33
C LEU A 175 -9.22 16.49 -18.88
N LYS A 176 -9.41 17.62 -18.19
CA LYS A 176 -10.22 18.73 -18.68
C LYS A 176 -9.68 19.28 -20.00
N LEU A 177 -8.36 19.49 -20.11
CA LEU A 177 -7.73 19.94 -21.35
C LEU A 177 -7.84 18.90 -22.48
N ALA A 178 -7.83 17.61 -22.14
CA ALA A 178 -8.04 16.55 -23.11
C ALA A 178 -9.47 16.52 -23.68
N LEU A 179 -10.47 16.97 -22.91
CA LEU A 179 -11.85 17.14 -23.39
C LEU A 179 -12.08 18.49 -24.08
N ASN A 180 -11.58 19.56 -23.46
CA ASN A 180 -11.75 20.93 -23.88
C ASN A 180 -10.42 21.70 -23.71
N PRO A 181 -9.63 21.86 -24.79
CA PRO A 181 -8.34 22.53 -24.70
C PRO A 181 -8.48 24.04 -24.46
N PHE A 182 -9.67 24.61 -24.66
CA PHE A 182 -9.97 26.04 -24.47
C PHE A 182 -10.25 26.41 -22.99
N ASP A 183 -10.10 25.48 -22.05
CA ASP A 183 -10.18 25.77 -20.60
C ASP A 183 -8.88 26.44 -20.12
N ASP A 184 -8.87 27.77 -20.17
CA ASP A 184 -7.72 28.59 -19.74
C ASP A 184 -7.35 28.38 -18.25
N ILE A 185 -8.33 28.05 -17.39
CA ILE A 185 -8.09 27.83 -15.95
C ILE A 185 -7.33 26.52 -15.75
N ALA A 186 -7.79 25.44 -16.40
CA ALA A 186 -7.09 24.16 -16.39
C ALA A 186 -5.69 24.29 -17.02
N LEU A 187 -5.56 25.05 -18.13
CA LEU A 187 -4.29 25.28 -18.81
C LEU A 187 -3.28 25.96 -17.91
N LEU A 188 -3.65 27.10 -17.30
CA LEU A 188 -2.76 27.84 -16.41
C LEU A 188 -2.32 27.02 -15.20
N ARG A 189 -3.15 26.10 -14.72
CA ARG A 189 -2.83 25.21 -13.61
C ARG A 189 -1.69 24.24 -13.94
N VAL A 190 -1.69 23.64 -15.13
CA VAL A 190 -0.81 22.50 -15.44
C VAL A 190 0.28 22.79 -16.46
N VAL A 191 0.25 23.95 -17.13
CA VAL A 191 1.24 24.33 -18.15
C VAL A 191 2.68 24.21 -17.65
N ASN A 192 2.93 24.47 -16.36
CA ASN A 192 4.24 24.34 -15.73
C ASN A 192 4.32 23.26 -14.64
N THR A 193 3.39 22.31 -14.62
CA THR A 193 3.41 21.16 -13.69
C THR A 193 3.27 19.87 -14.48
N PRO A 194 4.34 19.08 -14.72
CA PRO A 194 5.71 19.25 -14.23
C PRO A 194 6.44 20.53 -14.68
N PRO A 195 7.50 20.97 -13.97
CA PRO A 195 8.30 22.14 -14.33
C PRO A 195 8.82 22.07 -15.78
N ARG A 196 8.43 23.04 -16.61
CA ARG A 196 8.83 23.17 -18.03
C ARG A 196 9.69 24.40 -18.30
N GLY A 197 10.13 25.07 -17.23
CA GLY A 197 10.93 26.28 -17.30
C GLY A 197 10.12 27.55 -17.57
N PHE A 198 8.80 27.54 -17.35
CA PHE A 198 7.99 28.76 -17.43
C PHE A 198 8.10 29.56 -16.14
N GLY A 199 8.59 30.79 -16.26
CA GLY A 199 8.54 31.78 -15.19
C GLY A 199 7.28 32.64 -15.29
N LYS A 200 7.05 33.49 -14.27
CA LYS A 200 5.93 34.44 -14.24
C LYS A 200 5.87 35.30 -15.52
N THR A 201 7.02 35.81 -15.98
CA THR A 201 7.10 36.63 -17.19
C THR A 201 6.66 35.90 -18.46
N SER A 202 6.94 34.60 -18.58
CA SER A 202 6.51 33.79 -19.73
C SER A 202 4.99 33.57 -19.73
N LEU A 203 4.40 33.38 -18.55
CA LEU A 203 2.95 33.23 -18.39
C LEU A 203 2.22 34.56 -18.63
N ASP A 204 2.77 35.67 -18.11
CA ASP A 204 2.23 37.01 -18.31
C ASP A 204 2.27 37.41 -19.80
N GLU A 205 3.36 37.10 -20.51
CA GLU A 205 3.46 37.31 -21.97
C GLU A 205 2.41 36.46 -22.71
N LEU A 206 2.24 35.18 -22.36
CA LEU A 206 1.24 34.31 -23.00
C LEU A 206 -0.19 34.86 -22.82
N GLN A 207 -0.54 35.29 -21.60
CA GLN A 207 -1.84 35.91 -21.32
C GLN A 207 -2.01 37.26 -22.03
N THR A 208 -0.95 38.06 -22.15
CA THR A 208 -0.98 39.33 -22.89
C THR A 208 -1.28 39.08 -24.36
N ARG A 209 -0.60 38.11 -24.97
CA ARG A 209 -0.85 37.73 -26.39
C ARG A 209 -2.24 37.16 -26.62
N ALA A 210 -2.75 36.36 -25.69
CA ALA A 210 -4.13 35.88 -25.77
C ALA A 210 -5.14 37.04 -25.80
N LYS A 211 -4.91 38.08 -24.98
CA LYS A 211 -5.73 39.31 -25.00
C LYS A 211 -5.57 40.09 -26.29
N ASP A 212 -4.34 40.26 -26.78
CA ASP A 212 -4.07 41.01 -28.02
C ASP A 212 -4.71 40.37 -29.24
N PHE A 213 -4.66 39.03 -29.32
CA PHE A 213 -5.29 38.27 -30.41
C PHE A 213 -6.81 38.11 -30.23
N GLY A 214 -7.33 38.27 -29.00
CA GLY A 214 -8.73 38.01 -28.68
C GLY A 214 -9.10 36.52 -28.74
N VAL A 215 -8.16 35.64 -28.41
CA VAL A 215 -8.29 34.17 -28.50
C VAL A 215 -7.90 33.53 -27.16
N SER A 216 -8.25 32.26 -26.97
CA SER A 216 -7.88 31.48 -25.78
C SER A 216 -6.37 31.28 -25.64
N LEU A 217 -5.91 30.84 -24.47
CA LEU A 217 -4.49 30.49 -24.27
C LEU A 217 -4.04 29.34 -25.18
N TRP A 218 -4.92 28.37 -25.43
CA TRP A 218 -4.62 27.24 -26.31
C TRP A 218 -4.42 27.67 -27.77
N GLU A 219 -5.30 28.54 -28.28
CA GLU A 219 -5.16 29.12 -29.62
C GLU A 219 -3.91 29.98 -29.70
N THR A 220 -3.62 30.74 -28.65
CA THR A 220 -2.37 31.50 -28.54
C THR A 220 -1.17 30.57 -28.66
N ILE A 221 -1.09 29.49 -27.87
CA ILE A 221 -0.01 28.50 -27.99
C ILE A 221 0.06 27.94 -29.42
N SER A 222 -1.09 27.64 -30.04
CA SER A 222 -1.14 27.15 -31.41
C SER A 222 -0.59 28.13 -32.44
N ILE A 223 -0.88 29.43 -32.28
CA ILE A 223 -0.35 30.51 -33.11
C ILE A 223 1.15 30.65 -32.87
N LEU A 224 1.60 30.79 -31.62
CA LEU A 224 3.01 31.03 -31.28
C LEU A 224 3.92 29.86 -31.64
N THR A 225 3.40 28.62 -31.64
CA THR A 225 4.17 27.40 -31.97
C THR A 225 4.08 27.01 -33.44
N GLY A 226 3.20 27.65 -34.21
CA GLY A 226 3.00 27.42 -35.64
C GLY A 226 4.20 27.86 -36.48
N LEU A 227 4.36 27.22 -37.65
CA LEU A 227 5.49 27.50 -38.57
C LEU A 227 5.44 28.89 -39.21
N GLU A 228 4.27 29.53 -39.23
CA GLU A 228 4.03 30.79 -39.95
C GLU A 228 4.18 32.04 -39.09
N PHE A 229 4.33 31.89 -37.76
CA PHE A 229 4.41 33.03 -36.87
C PHE A 229 5.80 33.68 -36.90
N LYS A 230 5.86 34.93 -37.37
CA LYS A 230 7.11 35.69 -37.60
C LYS A 230 7.27 36.93 -36.73
N GLU A 231 6.33 37.25 -35.85
CA GLU A 231 6.44 38.44 -35.01
C GLU A 231 7.43 38.26 -33.87
N ARG A 232 7.93 39.39 -33.34
CA ARG A 232 8.76 39.39 -32.13
C ARG A 232 7.89 39.04 -30.93
N ILE A 233 8.15 37.88 -30.35
CA ILE A 233 7.61 37.41 -29.08
C ILE A 233 8.65 37.58 -27.98
N ASN A 234 8.22 37.99 -26.79
CA ASN A 234 9.07 38.10 -25.61
C ASN A 234 9.18 36.75 -24.85
N LEU A 235 9.41 35.66 -25.58
CA LEU A 235 9.65 34.31 -25.05
C LEU A 235 10.97 33.81 -25.60
N THR A 236 11.72 33.10 -24.75
CA THR A 236 12.97 32.46 -25.18
C THR A 236 12.68 31.31 -26.14
N PRO A 237 13.62 30.94 -27.03
CA PRO A 237 13.47 29.77 -27.89
C PRO A 237 13.20 28.47 -27.11
N ARG A 238 13.75 28.35 -25.89
CA ARG A 238 13.49 27.23 -24.98
C ARG A 238 12.04 27.20 -24.50
N ALA A 239 11.48 28.36 -24.13
CA ALA A 239 10.08 28.46 -23.71
C ALA A 239 9.12 28.09 -24.87
N LEU A 240 9.41 28.52 -26.10
CA LEU A 240 8.63 28.12 -27.27
C LEU A 240 8.71 26.61 -27.55
N ASP A 241 9.87 25.98 -27.39
CA ASP A 241 10.01 24.54 -27.52
C ASP A 241 9.25 23.78 -26.42
N SER A 242 9.31 24.26 -25.17
CA SER A 242 8.50 23.73 -24.06
C SER A 242 7.00 23.84 -24.33
N LEU A 243 6.52 24.96 -24.90
CA LEU A 243 5.10 25.12 -25.29
C LEU A 243 4.71 24.16 -26.40
N ARG A 244 5.58 23.95 -27.39
CA ARG A 244 5.35 22.98 -28.46
C ARG A 244 5.23 21.56 -27.92
N LYS A 245 6.13 21.16 -27.01
CA LYS A 245 6.07 19.86 -26.33
C LYS A 245 4.81 19.71 -25.49
N PHE A 246 4.43 20.74 -24.73
CA PHE A 246 3.20 20.75 -23.95
C PHE A 246 1.97 20.58 -24.85
N LYS A 247 1.88 21.34 -25.95
CA LYS A 247 0.82 21.21 -26.95
C LYS A 247 0.74 19.78 -27.49
N GLN A 248 1.85 19.19 -27.90
CA GLN A 248 1.90 17.80 -28.40
C GLN A 248 1.41 16.79 -27.36
N THR A 249 1.76 16.98 -26.08
CA THR A 249 1.27 16.13 -24.99
C THR A 249 -0.26 16.21 -24.87
N ILE A 250 -0.84 17.42 -24.88
CA ILE A 250 -2.29 17.60 -24.80
C ILE A 250 -2.98 17.02 -26.04
N GLU A 251 -2.49 17.29 -27.25
CA GLU A 251 -3.04 16.71 -28.50
C GLU A 251 -3.01 15.17 -28.49
N LYS A 252 -1.95 14.57 -27.94
CA LYS A 252 -1.86 13.12 -27.73
C LYS A 252 -2.96 12.62 -26.79
N LEU A 253 -3.20 13.31 -25.67
CA LEU A 253 -4.28 12.96 -24.74
C LEU A 253 -5.65 13.12 -25.41
N GLN A 254 -5.88 14.20 -26.17
CA GLN A 254 -7.11 14.40 -26.94
C GLN A 254 -7.36 13.26 -27.93
N THR A 255 -6.31 12.79 -28.60
CA THR A 255 -6.40 11.65 -29.52
C THR A 255 -6.78 10.38 -28.75
N GLN A 256 -6.21 10.14 -27.57
CA GLN A 256 -6.58 9.00 -26.73
C GLN A 256 -8.03 9.05 -26.23
N VAL A 257 -8.54 10.23 -25.89
CA VAL A 257 -9.94 10.44 -25.53
C VAL A 257 -10.87 10.24 -26.73
N ALA A 258 -10.49 10.79 -27.89
CA ALA A 258 -11.25 10.65 -29.12
C ALA A 258 -11.26 9.21 -29.64
N ASP A 259 -10.18 8.45 -29.45
CA ASP A 259 -10.11 7.02 -29.74
C ASP A 259 -10.94 6.21 -28.74
N ALA A 260 -11.10 6.69 -27.51
CA ALA A 260 -11.88 6.01 -26.48
C ALA A 260 -13.38 6.13 -26.71
N ALA A 261 -13.88 7.27 -27.19
CA ALA A 261 -15.31 7.51 -27.42
C ALA A 261 -15.99 6.51 -28.40
N PRO A 262 -15.33 5.96 -29.44
CA PRO A 262 -15.88 4.93 -30.31
C PRO A 262 -15.58 3.48 -29.89
N THR A 263 -14.63 3.23 -28.97
CA THR A 263 -14.05 1.88 -28.76
C THR A 263 -14.31 1.25 -27.40
N ASP A 264 -15.22 1.80 -26.60
CA ASP A 264 -15.56 1.27 -25.26
C ASP A 264 -14.31 1.20 -24.35
N ARG A 265 -13.34 2.12 -24.57
CA ARG A 265 -12.14 2.17 -23.73
C ARG A 265 -12.51 2.77 -22.37
N PRO A 266 -12.04 2.15 -21.27
CA PRO A 266 -12.35 2.60 -19.93
C PRO A 266 -11.72 3.96 -19.63
N VAL A 267 -12.42 4.78 -18.84
CA VAL A 267 -11.94 6.07 -18.31
C VAL A 267 -10.61 5.88 -17.58
N SER A 268 -10.42 4.74 -16.90
CA SER A 268 -9.17 4.38 -16.22
C SER A 268 -7.93 4.47 -17.10
N ASP A 269 -8.03 4.06 -18.37
CA ASP A 269 -6.90 4.07 -19.31
C ASP A 269 -6.49 5.51 -19.64
N VAL A 270 -7.47 6.41 -19.80
CA VAL A 270 -7.21 7.83 -20.06
C VAL A 270 -6.59 8.49 -18.83
N VAL A 271 -7.11 8.20 -17.63
CA VAL A 271 -6.56 8.71 -16.37
C VAL A 271 -5.11 8.26 -16.19
N GLN A 272 -4.83 6.97 -16.39
CA GLN A 272 -3.48 6.43 -16.32
C GLN A 272 -2.56 7.05 -17.38
N ALA A 273 -3.06 7.23 -18.61
CA ALA A 273 -2.31 7.89 -19.66
C ALA A 273 -2.00 9.36 -19.32
N ALA A 274 -2.93 10.09 -18.68
CA ALA A 274 -2.69 11.46 -18.22
C ALA A 274 -1.60 11.52 -17.14
N ILE A 275 -1.56 10.55 -16.24
CA ILE A 275 -0.54 10.46 -15.18
C ILE A 275 0.86 10.18 -15.75
N GLU A 276 0.97 9.26 -16.72
CA GLU A 276 2.26 8.84 -17.29
C GLU A 276 2.74 9.73 -18.45
N ASN A 277 1.90 10.00 -19.45
CA ASN A 277 2.31 10.72 -20.68
C ASN A 277 2.67 12.18 -20.44
N THR A 278 2.12 12.80 -19.39
CA THR A 278 2.43 14.20 -19.05
C THR A 278 3.79 14.37 -18.37
N GLY A 279 4.40 13.25 -17.96
CA GLY A 279 5.61 13.23 -17.13
C GLY A 279 5.33 13.48 -15.64
N TYR A 280 4.07 13.56 -15.22
CA TYR A 280 3.70 13.87 -13.84
C TYR A 280 4.18 12.80 -12.85
N ALA A 281 3.90 11.52 -13.13
CA ALA A 281 4.42 10.43 -12.31
C ALA A 281 5.95 10.34 -12.37
N GLY A 282 6.55 10.62 -13.54
CA GLY A 282 8.00 10.68 -13.70
C GLY A 282 8.66 11.68 -12.75
N MET A 283 8.12 12.91 -12.71
CA MET A 283 8.58 13.97 -11.80
C MET A 283 8.55 13.53 -10.33
N LEU A 284 7.45 12.92 -9.88
CA LEU A 284 7.32 12.48 -8.49
C LEU A 284 8.26 11.31 -8.15
N ARG A 285 8.47 10.39 -9.10
CA ARG A 285 9.43 9.27 -8.95
C ARG A 285 10.87 9.77 -8.88
N GLU A 286 11.23 10.79 -9.65
CA GLU A 286 12.55 11.41 -9.62
C GLU A 286 12.83 12.18 -8.33
N GLU A 287 11.81 12.83 -7.75
CA GLU A 287 11.93 13.53 -6.47
C GLU A 287 12.28 12.58 -5.31
N ASN A 288 11.77 11.34 -5.37
CA ASN A 288 12.06 10.25 -4.44
C ASN A 288 12.03 10.66 -2.94
N SER A 289 11.01 11.43 -2.57
CA SER A 289 10.75 11.87 -1.20
C SER A 289 9.57 11.10 -0.60
N ASP A 290 9.40 11.14 0.73
CA ASP A 290 8.21 10.55 1.36
C ASP A 290 6.93 11.27 0.94
N GLU A 291 7.03 12.57 0.69
CA GLU A 291 5.92 13.37 0.16
C GLU A 291 5.57 12.97 -1.27
N SER A 292 6.57 12.76 -2.14
CA SER A 292 6.33 12.36 -3.53
C SER A 292 5.77 10.94 -3.63
N ALA A 293 6.17 10.03 -2.73
CA ALA A 293 5.58 8.70 -2.60
C ALA A 293 4.10 8.78 -2.20
N ALA A 294 3.75 9.59 -1.20
CA ALA A 294 2.35 9.79 -0.80
C ALA A 294 1.50 10.41 -1.91
N ARG A 295 2.07 11.33 -2.70
CA ARG A 295 1.39 11.89 -3.88
C ARG A 295 1.17 10.84 -4.97
N LEU A 296 2.14 9.94 -5.21
CA LEU A 296 1.98 8.83 -6.14
C LEU A 296 0.85 7.89 -5.70
N GLU A 297 0.77 7.52 -4.42
CA GLU A 297 -0.33 6.72 -3.89
C GLU A 297 -1.70 7.37 -4.13
N ASN A 298 -1.80 8.70 -4.00
CA ASN A 298 -3.05 9.42 -4.30
C ASN A 298 -3.41 9.35 -5.79
N LEU A 299 -2.42 9.35 -6.69
CA LEU A 299 -2.65 9.19 -8.13
C LEU A 299 -3.04 7.76 -8.49
N GLU A 300 -2.45 6.76 -7.82
CA GLU A 300 -2.88 5.36 -7.95
C GLU A 300 -4.34 5.19 -7.52
N GLU A 301 -4.73 5.85 -6.43
CA GLU A 301 -6.12 5.82 -5.98
C GLU A 301 -7.07 6.54 -6.93
N LEU A 302 -6.60 7.56 -7.66
CA LEU A 302 -7.39 8.21 -8.71
C LEU A 302 -7.66 7.26 -9.88
N VAL A 303 -6.69 6.41 -10.24
CA VAL A 303 -6.88 5.34 -11.23
C VAL A 303 -7.90 4.32 -10.71
N ASN A 304 -7.79 3.90 -9.44
CA ASN A 304 -8.78 3.00 -8.84
C ASN A 304 -10.19 3.59 -8.86
N ALA A 305 -10.34 4.89 -8.59
CA ALA A 305 -11.62 5.59 -8.66
C ALA A 305 -12.20 5.59 -10.08
N ALA A 306 -11.36 5.75 -11.10
CA ALA A 306 -11.78 5.64 -12.50
C ALA A 306 -12.21 4.21 -12.86
N VAL A 307 -11.51 3.19 -12.38
CA VAL A 307 -11.93 1.79 -12.57
C VAL A 307 -13.25 1.48 -11.87
N ASP A 308 -13.48 2.04 -10.68
CA ASP A 308 -14.78 1.92 -9.99
C ASP A 308 -15.91 2.57 -10.80
N TYR A 309 -15.64 3.73 -11.40
CA TYR A 309 -16.56 4.44 -12.28
C TYR A 309 -16.91 3.61 -13.52
N ASP A 310 -15.90 3.08 -14.22
CA ASP A 310 -16.05 2.23 -15.40
C ASP A 310 -16.89 0.96 -15.16
N ARG A 311 -16.97 0.49 -13.90
CA ARG A 311 -17.76 -0.70 -13.52
C ARG A 311 -19.21 -0.39 -13.15
N GLN A 312 -19.49 0.84 -12.70
CA GLN A 312 -20.77 1.19 -12.07
C GLN A 312 -21.66 2.05 -12.98
N GLU A 313 -21.07 2.86 -13.86
CA GLU A 313 -21.77 3.89 -14.63
C GLU A 313 -21.56 3.66 -16.13
N ASP A 314 -22.63 3.78 -16.92
CA ASP A 314 -22.56 3.90 -18.37
C ASP A 314 -22.24 5.37 -18.72
N GLY A 315 -21.03 5.83 -18.39
CA GLY A 315 -20.62 7.22 -18.51
C GLY A 315 -19.23 7.40 -19.10
N GLY A 316 -19.00 8.52 -19.79
CA GLY A 316 -17.70 8.82 -20.39
C GLY A 316 -16.77 9.57 -19.44
N LEU A 317 -15.57 9.91 -19.93
CA LEU A 317 -14.61 10.73 -19.18
C LEU A 317 -15.20 12.06 -18.68
N ARG A 318 -16.11 12.67 -19.46
CA ARG A 318 -16.78 13.91 -19.09
C ARG A 318 -17.60 13.72 -17.81
N ASP A 319 -18.39 12.66 -17.76
CA ASP A 319 -19.27 12.36 -16.63
C ASP A 319 -18.45 12.00 -15.38
N PHE A 320 -17.30 11.33 -15.53
CA PHE A 320 -16.34 11.11 -14.45
C PHE A 320 -15.81 12.42 -13.85
N ILE A 321 -15.42 13.38 -14.69
CA ILE A 321 -14.93 14.69 -14.23
C ILE A 321 -16.04 15.48 -13.54
N ASP A 322 -17.26 15.44 -14.08
CA ASP A 322 -18.43 16.10 -13.49
C ASP A 322 -18.77 15.48 -12.12
N HIS A 323 -18.69 14.15 -11.99
CA HIS A 323 -18.84 13.44 -10.71
C HIS A 323 -17.77 13.85 -9.69
N ALA A 324 -16.50 13.95 -10.11
CA ALA A 324 -15.41 14.41 -9.24
C ALA A 324 -15.61 15.86 -8.76
N ALA A 325 -16.14 16.74 -9.63
CA ALA A 325 -16.45 18.12 -9.29
C ALA A 325 -17.60 18.23 -8.28
N LEU A 326 -18.70 17.50 -8.49
CA LEU A 326 -19.84 17.46 -7.57
C LEU A 326 -19.44 16.95 -6.18
N THR A 327 -18.58 15.92 -6.16
CA THR A 327 -18.06 15.35 -4.91
C THR A 327 -17.23 16.36 -4.13
N SER A 328 -16.43 17.18 -4.82
CA SER A 328 -15.61 18.22 -4.19
C SER A 328 -16.47 19.34 -3.57
N ASP A 329 -17.55 19.75 -4.24
CA ASP A 329 -18.41 20.84 -3.76
C ASP A 329 -19.22 20.46 -2.51
N THR A 330 -19.51 19.17 -2.32
CA THR A 330 -20.18 18.64 -1.12
C THR A 330 -19.25 18.55 0.09
N ASP A 331 -17.94 18.45 -0.10
CA ASP A 331 -16.95 18.18 0.96
C ASP A 331 -16.53 19.45 1.74
N LYS A 332 -17.45 20.40 1.91
CA LYS A 332 -17.17 21.61 2.69
C LYS A 332 -16.90 21.23 4.14
N PHE A 333 -15.71 21.59 4.59
CA PHE A 333 -15.20 21.35 5.94
C PHE A 333 -16.18 21.84 7.03
N ASP A 334 -16.74 20.90 7.79
CA ASP A 334 -17.52 21.19 8.99
C ASP A 334 -16.76 20.77 10.26
N ARG A 335 -16.36 21.77 11.06
CA ARG A 335 -15.69 21.54 12.35
C ARG A 335 -16.57 20.84 13.38
N ASN A 336 -17.88 20.85 13.18
CA ASN A 336 -18.85 20.26 14.10
C ASN A 336 -19.23 18.83 13.72
N ALA A 337 -18.67 18.28 12.64
CA ALA A 337 -18.95 16.91 12.23
C ALA A 337 -18.57 15.92 13.34
N ALA A 338 -19.50 15.01 13.66
CA ALA A 338 -19.30 14.01 14.71
C ALA A 338 -18.26 12.94 14.33
N VAL A 339 -18.00 12.77 13.03
CA VAL A 339 -17.04 11.81 12.49
C VAL A 339 -15.81 12.54 12.00
N THR A 340 -14.64 12.12 12.46
CA THR A 340 -13.36 12.67 12.04
C THR A 340 -12.50 11.60 11.36
N MET A 341 -11.96 11.93 10.20
CA MET A 341 -11.07 11.10 9.40
C MET A 341 -9.67 11.69 9.43
N MET A 342 -8.65 10.87 9.72
CA MET A 342 -7.27 11.36 9.76
C MET A 342 -6.26 10.22 9.65
N THR A 343 -5.02 10.60 9.35
CA THR A 343 -3.90 9.66 9.49
C THR A 343 -3.60 9.40 10.96
N VAL A 344 -3.02 8.23 11.26
CA VAL A 344 -2.55 7.90 12.62
C VAL A 344 -1.59 8.97 13.16
N HIS A 345 -0.73 9.54 12.31
CA HIS A 345 0.18 10.62 12.70
C HIS A 345 -0.57 11.88 13.15
N ALA A 346 -1.61 12.27 12.42
CA ALA A 346 -2.43 13.44 12.76
C ALA A 346 -3.29 13.23 14.01
N ALA A 347 -3.50 11.99 14.44
CA ALA A 347 -4.26 11.65 15.63
C ALA A 347 -3.47 11.83 16.94
N LYS A 348 -2.15 12.07 16.87
CA LYS A 348 -1.32 12.24 18.06
C LYS A 348 -1.83 13.42 18.91
N GLY A 349 -2.00 13.18 20.20
CA GLY A 349 -2.54 14.16 21.16
C GLY A 349 -4.07 14.28 21.16
N LEU A 350 -4.77 13.61 20.24
CA LEU A 350 -6.24 13.56 20.23
C LEU A 350 -6.77 12.31 20.93
N GLU A 351 -8.06 12.29 21.23
CA GLU A 351 -8.77 11.18 21.86
C GLU A 351 -10.25 11.15 21.46
N PHE A 352 -10.78 9.95 21.30
CA PHE A 352 -12.15 9.73 20.84
C PHE A 352 -12.83 8.60 21.62
N PRO A 353 -14.11 8.74 21.97
CA PRO A 353 -14.93 7.66 22.53
C PRO A 353 -14.86 6.37 21.71
N ILE A 354 -14.95 6.50 20.38
CA ILE A 354 -14.97 5.38 19.44
C ILE A 354 -13.93 5.62 18.35
N VAL A 355 -13.10 4.62 18.10
CA VAL A 355 -12.06 4.67 17.05
C VAL A 355 -12.18 3.45 16.14
N PHE A 356 -12.03 3.69 14.84
CA PHE A 356 -11.85 2.67 13.81
C PHE A 356 -10.41 2.76 13.30
N ILE A 357 -9.63 1.68 13.42
CA ILE A 357 -8.34 1.52 12.74
C ILE A 357 -8.59 0.66 11.52
N VAL A 358 -8.37 1.22 10.33
CA VAL A 358 -8.73 0.60 9.05
C VAL A 358 -7.51 0.24 8.22
N GLY A 359 -7.65 -0.76 7.35
CA GLY A 359 -6.57 -1.25 6.50
C GLY A 359 -5.37 -1.78 7.28
N LEU A 360 -5.64 -2.55 8.35
CA LEU A 360 -4.61 -3.21 9.13
C LEU A 360 -4.08 -4.46 8.38
N GLU A 361 -3.32 -4.20 7.33
CA GLU A 361 -2.83 -5.16 6.33
C GLU A 361 -1.32 -5.01 6.14
N ASP A 362 -0.59 -6.11 5.95
CA ASP A 362 0.84 -6.06 5.65
C ASP A 362 1.06 -5.38 4.29
N GLY A 363 1.84 -4.29 4.28
CA GLY A 363 2.07 -3.45 3.11
C GLY A 363 1.32 -2.11 3.19
N ILE A 364 0.24 -2.04 3.96
CA ILE A 364 -0.47 -0.79 4.28
C ILE A 364 -0.14 -0.35 5.71
N PHE A 365 -0.42 -1.20 6.70
CA PHE A 365 -0.12 -0.95 8.11
C PHE A 365 0.24 -2.26 8.84
N PRO A 366 1.55 -2.62 8.92
CA PRO A 366 2.72 -1.79 8.64
C PRO A 366 2.93 -1.47 7.16
N HIS A 367 3.46 -0.27 6.90
CA HIS A 367 3.75 0.19 5.55
C HIS A 367 4.78 -0.70 4.82
N SER A 368 4.62 -0.89 3.51
CA SER A 368 5.47 -1.78 2.71
C SER A 368 6.99 -1.53 2.83
N ARG A 369 7.39 -0.27 3.08
CA ARG A 369 8.79 0.14 3.26
C ARG A 369 9.42 -0.43 4.54
N SER A 370 8.65 -0.51 5.62
CA SER A 370 9.17 -0.91 6.93
C SER A 370 9.24 -2.43 7.13
N LEU A 371 8.60 -3.22 6.25
CA LEU A 371 8.53 -4.68 6.40
C LEU A 371 9.90 -5.38 6.44
N ASN A 372 10.92 -4.78 5.81
CA ASN A 372 12.26 -5.38 5.70
C ASN A 372 13.28 -4.78 6.67
N ASP A 373 12.92 -3.72 7.40
CA ASP A 373 13.80 -3.07 8.37
C ASP A 373 13.21 -3.20 9.79
N PRO A 374 13.86 -3.96 10.69
CA PRO A 374 13.40 -4.10 12.06
C PRO A 374 13.19 -2.77 12.79
N GLN A 375 14.03 -1.75 12.54
CA GLN A 375 13.90 -0.45 13.21
C GLN A 375 12.72 0.36 12.67
N GLU A 376 12.44 0.30 11.38
CA GLU A 376 11.24 0.94 10.82
C GLU A 376 9.98 0.20 11.27
N LEU A 377 10.05 -1.13 11.44
CA LEU A 377 8.94 -1.89 11.99
C LEU A 377 8.65 -1.53 13.45
N GLU A 378 9.67 -1.26 14.27
CA GLU A 378 9.46 -0.74 15.62
C GLU A 378 8.73 0.63 15.61
N GLU A 379 9.02 1.48 14.63
CA GLU A 379 8.30 2.76 14.46
C GLU A 379 6.83 2.53 14.07
N GLU A 380 6.56 1.61 13.15
CA GLU A 380 5.17 1.25 12.82
C GLU A 380 4.42 0.62 14.01
N ARG A 381 5.11 -0.09 14.91
CA ARG A 381 4.49 -0.55 16.17
C ARG A 381 4.15 0.61 17.10
N ARG A 382 5.00 1.64 17.20
CA ARG A 382 4.68 2.87 17.95
C ARG A 382 3.48 3.58 17.34
N LEU A 383 3.37 3.62 16.01
CA LEU A 383 2.18 4.12 15.32
C LEU A 383 0.93 3.31 15.66
N ALA A 384 1.00 1.98 15.64
CA ALA A 384 -0.11 1.12 16.04
C ALA A 384 -0.51 1.35 17.51
N TYR A 385 0.47 1.44 18.41
CA TYR A 385 0.24 1.79 19.82
C TYR A 385 -0.46 3.15 19.98
N VAL A 386 -0.01 4.18 19.27
CA VAL A 386 -0.64 5.50 19.28
C VAL A 386 -2.09 5.39 18.78
N ALA A 387 -2.33 4.71 17.66
CA ALA A 387 -3.66 4.53 17.07
C ALA A 387 -4.65 3.87 18.04
N ILE A 388 -4.24 2.78 18.69
CA ILE A 388 -5.06 2.01 19.64
C ILE A 388 -5.36 2.88 20.88
N THR A 389 -4.36 3.59 21.40
CA THR A 389 -4.50 4.46 22.59
C THR A 389 -5.23 5.79 22.31
N ARG A 390 -5.72 6.02 21.09
CA ARG A 390 -6.65 7.12 20.80
C ARG A 390 -8.08 6.81 21.24
N ALA A 391 -8.41 5.52 21.40
CA ALA A 391 -9.73 5.07 21.81
C ALA A 391 -9.92 5.19 23.33
N GLU A 392 -11.01 5.84 23.74
CA GLU A 392 -11.41 5.89 25.16
C GLU A 392 -12.21 4.64 25.55
N LYS A 393 -13.24 4.27 24.76
CA LYS A 393 -14.23 3.24 25.13
C LYS A 393 -14.26 2.05 24.19
N THR A 394 -14.43 2.31 22.89
CA THR A 394 -14.65 1.27 21.88
C THR A 394 -13.63 1.39 20.75
N LEU A 395 -13.03 0.27 20.39
CA LEU A 395 -12.08 0.17 19.29
C LEU A 395 -12.54 -0.88 18.28
N TYR A 396 -12.60 -0.47 17.02
CA TYR A 396 -12.79 -1.34 15.87
C TYR A 396 -11.48 -1.45 15.09
N ILE A 397 -11.14 -2.66 14.69
CA ILE A 397 -9.99 -2.96 13.82
C ILE A 397 -10.51 -3.69 12.59
N THR A 398 -10.17 -3.17 11.42
CA THR A 398 -10.63 -3.75 10.15
C THR A 398 -9.47 -3.99 9.18
N HIS A 399 -9.65 -5.02 8.36
CA HIS A 399 -8.79 -5.27 7.21
C HIS A 399 -9.59 -5.94 6.08
N SER A 400 -9.06 -5.89 4.86
CA SER A 400 -9.64 -6.48 3.65
C SER A 400 -8.82 -7.68 3.18
N MET A 401 -9.47 -8.72 2.63
CA MET A 401 -8.76 -9.85 2.01
C MET A 401 -8.19 -9.52 0.63
N ARG A 402 -8.72 -8.47 -0.02
CA ARG A 402 -8.31 -8.02 -1.35
C ARG A 402 -8.28 -6.49 -1.42
N ARG A 403 -7.29 -5.95 -2.13
CA ARG A 403 -7.15 -4.52 -2.42
C ARG A 403 -6.86 -4.34 -3.90
N ARG A 404 -7.33 -3.23 -4.47
CA ARG A 404 -6.97 -2.84 -5.83
C ARG A 404 -5.71 -1.99 -5.83
N VAL A 405 -4.80 -2.30 -6.72
CA VAL A 405 -3.53 -1.59 -6.91
C VAL A 405 -3.33 -1.45 -8.41
N TYR A 406 -3.27 -0.21 -8.91
CA TYR A 406 -3.28 0.09 -10.35
C TYR A 406 -4.44 -0.60 -11.11
N GLY A 407 -5.63 -0.64 -10.51
CA GLY A 407 -6.81 -1.26 -11.13
C GLY A 407 -6.88 -2.79 -11.04
N GLU A 408 -5.80 -3.47 -10.66
CA GLU A 408 -5.78 -4.93 -10.49
C GLU A 408 -6.10 -5.35 -9.06
N GLU A 409 -6.94 -6.38 -8.89
CA GLU A 409 -7.22 -6.95 -7.56
C GLU A 409 -6.08 -7.86 -7.11
N MET A 410 -5.46 -7.49 -5.99
CA MET A 410 -4.44 -8.28 -5.32
C MET A 410 -4.95 -8.81 -3.98
N ALA A 411 -4.49 -10.00 -3.61
CA ALA A 411 -4.72 -10.53 -2.26
C ALA A 411 -3.94 -9.67 -1.25
N ALA A 412 -4.60 -9.30 -0.16
CA ALA A 412 -4.01 -8.59 0.95
C ALA A 412 -3.86 -9.55 2.14
N GLU A 413 -2.70 -9.49 2.79
CA GLU A 413 -2.42 -10.28 3.97
C GLU A 413 -2.76 -9.48 5.24
N PRO A 414 -3.35 -10.10 6.27
CA PRO A 414 -3.60 -9.43 7.53
C PRO A 414 -2.30 -8.95 8.16
N SER A 415 -2.32 -7.78 8.79
CA SER A 415 -1.14 -7.20 9.44
C SER A 415 -0.54 -8.15 10.47
N GLN A 416 0.78 -8.22 10.51
CA GLN A 416 1.49 -8.94 11.57
C GLN A 416 1.13 -8.45 12.98
N PHE A 417 0.73 -7.18 13.15
CA PHE A 417 0.32 -6.63 14.44
C PHE A 417 -0.92 -7.31 15.02
N LEU A 418 -1.78 -7.89 14.18
CA LEU A 418 -2.92 -8.70 14.66
C LEU A 418 -2.46 -9.93 15.43
N ASN A 419 -1.35 -10.56 15.01
CA ASN A 419 -0.79 -11.74 15.69
C ASN A 419 -0.13 -11.40 17.03
N GLU A 420 0.20 -10.12 17.25
CA GLU A 420 0.80 -9.63 18.49
C GLU A 420 -0.27 -9.30 19.56
N MET A 421 -1.56 -9.24 19.18
CA MET A 421 -2.66 -8.90 20.09
C MET A 421 -3.20 -10.11 20.88
N PRO A 422 -3.69 -9.91 22.12
CA PRO A 422 -4.33 -10.96 22.90
C PRO A 422 -5.69 -11.36 22.29
N ILE A 423 -5.73 -12.54 21.68
CA ILE A 423 -6.88 -13.08 20.91
C ILE A 423 -8.16 -13.22 21.75
N ASP A 424 -8.04 -13.40 23.07
CA ASP A 424 -9.16 -13.51 24.01
C ASP A 424 -9.89 -12.18 24.24
N GLN A 425 -9.19 -11.06 24.04
CA GLN A 425 -9.72 -9.69 24.13
C GLN A 425 -10.37 -9.22 22.82
N ILE A 426 -10.32 -10.04 21.75
CA ILE A 426 -10.86 -9.71 20.43
C ILE A 426 -12.17 -10.46 20.16
N GLU A 427 -13.20 -9.69 19.80
CA GLU A 427 -14.48 -10.17 19.31
C GLU A 427 -14.55 -10.04 17.79
N ASP A 428 -14.89 -11.13 17.10
CA ASP A 428 -14.95 -11.17 15.65
C ASP A 428 -16.37 -10.91 15.14
N LEU A 429 -16.51 -9.84 14.36
CA LEU A 429 -17.74 -9.43 13.69
C LEU A 429 -17.77 -9.84 12.21
N SER A 430 -16.81 -10.64 11.76
CA SER A 430 -16.73 -11.13 10.38
C SER A 430 -17.81 -12.19 10.10
N ARG A 431 -18.23 -12.28 8.84
CA ARG A 431 -19.11 -13.37 8.38
C ARG A 431 -18.26 -14.53 7.88
N GLY A 432 -18.35 -15.71 8.52
CA GLY A 432 -17.66 -16.93 8.08
C GLY A 432 -16.31 -17.18 8.76
N GLN A 433 -15.43 -17.96 8.11
CA GLN A 433 -14.07 -18.20 8.62
C GLN A 433 -13.19 -16.98 8.36
N SER A 434 -12.77 -16.32 9.43
CA SER A 434 -11.83 -15.20 9.42
C SER A 434 -10.42 -15.63 9.85
N TRP A 435 -9.44 -14.73 9.73
CA TRP A 435 -8.12 -14.86 10.35
C TRP A 435 -8.23 -15.18 11.84
N LEU A 436 -9.12 -14.54 12.61
CA LEU A 436 -9.25 -14.81 14.05
C LEU A 436 -9.72 -16.25 14.31
N SER A 437 -10.61 -16.77 13.46
CA SER A 437 -11.05 -18.17 13.55
C SER A 437 -9.89 -19.15 13.32
N PHE A 438 -8.99 -18.84 12.38
CA PHE A 438 -7.77 -19.60 12.12
C PHE A 438 -6.76 -19.48 13.27
N ALA A 439 -6.53 -18.26 13.78
CA ALA A 439 -5.62 -17.99 14.89
C ALA A 439 -6.05 -18.73 16.16
N LYS A 440 -7.34 -18.68 16.53
CA LYS A 440 -7.92 -19.43 17.65
C LYS A 440 -7.74 -20.94 17.49
N SER A 441 -7.91 -21.47 16.28
CA SER A 441 -7.70 -22.91 16.01
C SER A 441 -6.24 -23.34 16.14
N SER A 442 -5.31 -22.48 15.72
CA SER A 442 -3.86 -22.71 15.82
C SER A 442 -3.38 -22.63 17.27
N PHE A 443 -3.86 -21.64 18.04
CA PHE A 443 -3.61 -21.53 19.48
C PHE A 443 -4.20 -22.70 20.27
N ALA A 444 -5.39 -23.19 19.90
CA ALA A 444 -5.99 -24.38 20.52
C ALA A 444 -5.13 -25.65 20.30
N LYS A 445 -4.52 -25.80 19.11
CA LYS A 445 -3.59 -26.91 18.84
C LYS A 445 -2.28 -26.77 19.62
N THR A 446 -1.70 -25.58 19.68
CA THR A 446 -0.45 -25.32 20.43
C THR A 446 -0.65 -25.51 21.93
N SER A 447 -1.77 -25.04 22.49
CA SER A 447 -2.11 -25.24 23.90
C SER A 447 -2.40 -26.71 24.23
N GLN A 448 -3.08 -27.47 23.35
CA GLN A 448 -3.25 -28.92 23.52
C GLN A 448 -1.90 -29.66 23.49
N HIS A 449 -0.98 -29.27 22.60
CA HIS A 449 0.37 -29.84 22.58
C HIS A 449 1.19 -29.47 23.82
N ALA A 450 1.09 -28.24 24.32
CA ALA A 450 1.73 -27.80 25.55
C ALA A 450 1.16 -28.52 26.79
N ILE A 451 -0.15 -28.72 26.86
CA ILE A 451 -0.83 -29.45 27.94
C ILE A 451 -0.47 -30.94 27.91
N LYS A 452 -0.40 -31.57 26.73
CA LYS A 452 0.09 -32.96 26.57
C LYS A 452 1.57 -33.10 26.96
N ALA A 453 2.39 -32.10 26.65
CA ALA A 453 3.80 -32.08 27.05
C ALA A 453 3.97 -31.92 28.56
N LEU A 454 3.16 -31.07 29.21
CA LEU A 454 3.14 -30.88 30.67
C LEU A 454 2.58 -32.07 31.45
N ARG A 455 1.65 -32.85 30.86
CA ARG A 455 1.11 -34.09 31.44
C ARG A 455 2.00 -35.33 31.23
N GLY A 456 3.15 -35.17 30.57
CA GLY A 456 4.06 -36.29 30.30
C GLY A 456 3.51 -37.31 29.29
N GLU A 457 2.46 -36.96 28.54
CA GLU A 457 1.79 -37.85 27.58
C GLU A 457 2.46 -37.86 26.19
N ASN A 458 3.68 -37.36 26.06
CA ASN A 458 4.52 -37.58 24.87
C ASN A 458 5.18 -38.98 24.92
N GLN A 459 4.38 -40.02 25.06
CA GLN A 459 4.79 -41.35 24.62
C GLN A 459 4.35 -41.52 23.17
N ARG A 460 5.31 -41.75 22.28
CA ARG A 460 5.06 -42.16 20.90
C ARG A 460 4.17 -43.39 20.92
N GLU A 461 2.96 -43.29 20.35
CA GLU A 461 2.17 -44.48 20.05
C GLU A 461 2.96 -45.38 19.07
N PRO A 462 3.08 -46.68 19.33
CA PRO A 462 3.72 -47.60 18.39
C PRO A 462 2.83 -47.77 17.16
N GLN A 463 3.39 -47.50 15.99
CA GLN A 463 2.80 -47.85 14.70
C GLN A 463 2.51 -49.35 14.67
N ARG A 464 1.25 -49.73 14.41
CA ARG A 464 0.87 -51.12 14.10
C ARG A 464 1.65 -51.61 12.88
N GLU A 465 2.60 -52.52 13.10
CA GLU A 465 3.27 -53.27 12.04
C GLU A 465 2.29 -54.24 11.35
N LYS A 466 2.21 -54.17 10.02
CA LYS A 466 1.80 -55.31 9.19
C LYS A 466 2.99 -56.28 9.08
N PRO A 467 2.76 -57.61 9.02
CA PRO A 467 3.83 -58.59 9.21
C PRO A 467 4.84 -58.57 8.07
N LYS A 468 6.13 -58.64 8.46
CA LYS A 468 7.30 -58.80 7.58
C LYS A 468 7.48 -60.28 7.25
N ASN A 469 7.62 -60.60 5.96
CA ASN A 469 8.38 -61.78 5.53
C ASN A 469 9.83 -61.36 5.31
N LEU A 470 10.72 -61.98 6.09
CA LEU A 470 12.17 -61.82 6.04
C LEU A 470 12.75 -62.45 4.77
N TYR A 471 13.73 -61.79 4.15
CA TYR A 471 14.96 -62.48 3.78
C TYR A 471 16.19 -61.56 3.83
N THR A 472 17.29 -62.20 4.20
CA THR A 472 18.55 -61.72 4.73
C THR A 472 19.56 -61.36 3.63
N GLY A 473 20.25 -60.23 3.75
CA GLY A 473 21.38 -59.92 2.88
C GLY A 473 22.09 -58.62 3.26
N LYS A 474 23.39 -58.75 3.53
CA LYS A 474 24.35 -57.76 4.03
C LYS A 474 24.27 -56.36 3.39
N THR A 475 24.32 -55.33 4.24
CA THR A 475 24.60 -53.94 3.88
C THR A 475 26.02 -53.79 3.31
N TYR A 476 26.15 -53.15 2.14
CA TYR A 476 27.35 -52.41 1.76
C TYR A 476 26.96 -51.14 0.99
N ASN A 477 27.46 -50.01 1.51
CA ASN A 477 27.50 -48.71 0.85
C ASN A 477 28.59 -48.73 -0.22
N SER A 478 28.28 -48.31 -1.45
CA SER A 478 29.12 -47.42 -2.26
C SER A 478 28.46 -47.12 -3.60
N THR A 479 28.71 -45.90 -4.08
CA THR A 479 28.13 -45.18 -5.22
C THR A 479 28.54 -45.69 -6.61
N GLU A 480 29.05 -46.92 -6.73
CA GLU A 480 29.62 -47.44 -7.98
C GLU A 480 28.65 -48.32 -8.81
N ALA A 481 27.49 -48.72 -8.26
CA ALA A 481 26.52 -49.56 -8.99
C ALA A 481 25.49 -48.78 -9.85
N ILE A 482 25.39 -47.46 -9.70
CA ILE A 482 24.42 -46.65 -10.48
C ILE A 482 24.96 -46.32 -11.89
N ALA A 483 26.28 -46.35 -12.07
CA ALA A 483 26.94 -46.08 -13.34
C ALA A 483 26.82 -47.24 -14.36
N GLU A 484 26.57 -48.47 -13.93
CA GLU A 484 26.36 -49.62 -14.83
C GLU A 484 24.89 -49.82 -15.26
N PHE A 485 23.93 -49.26 -14.51
CA PHE A 485 22.50 -49.43 -14.82
C PHE A 485 22.03 -48.62 -16.03
N PHE A 486 22.65 -47.46 -16.32
CA PHE A 486 22.30 -46.62 -17.48
C PHE A 486 22.99 -47.03 -18.79
N LYS A 487 23.83 -48.06 -18.79
CA LYS A 487 24.52 -48.55 -19.99
C LYS A 487 23.75 -49.63 -20.78
N GLN A 488 22.62 -50.16 -20.28
CA GLN A 488 22.02 -51.38 -20.84
C GLN A 488 20.57 -51.30 -21.35
N LYS A 489 19.99 -50.12 -21.57
CA LYS A 489 18.69 -50.00 -22.28
C LYS A 489 18.72 -48.98 -23.42
N LYS A 490 19.43 -49.34 -24.49
CA LYS A 490 19.18 -48.89 -25.87
C LYS A 490 18.71 -50.12 -26.66
N ALA A 491 17.54 -50.02 -27.30
CA ALA A 491 16.79 -50.96 -28.19
C ALA A 491 15.40 -51.22 -27.59
N GLU A 492 14.24 -51.14 -28.24
CA GLU A 492 13.79 -50.96 -29.63
C GLU A 492 12.30 -50.51 -29.58
N ALA A 493 11.78 -49.95 -30.69
CA ALA A 493 10.39 -49.45 -30.85
C ALA A 493 9.37 -50.57 -31.20
N PRO A 494 8.04 -50.29 -31.32
CA PRO A 494 7.49 -49.75 -32.59
C PRO A 494 6.25 -48.80 -32.47
N LYS A 495 5.90 -48.15 -33.60
CA LYS A 495 4.73 -47.25 -33.86
C LYS A 495 3.52 -47.98 -34.46
N PRO A 496 2.33 -47.33 -34.54
CA PRO A 496 1.76 -47.05 -35.88
C PRO A 496 1.06 -45.68 -36.09
N GLU A 497 0.79 -45.41 -37.39
CA GLU A 497 0.22 -44.28 -38.20
C GLU A 497 -1.29 -43.97 -37.97
N ALA A 498 -2.02 -42.97 -38.52
CA ALA A 498 -1.89 -41.73 -39.33
C ALA A 498 -3.28 -41.00 -39.32
N ASP A 499 -3.37 -39.67 -39.64
CA ASP A 499 -4.21 -39.08 -40.73
C ASP A 499 -4.13 -37.53 -40.78
N ASN A 500 -4.30 -36.95 -41.99
CA ASN A 500 -4.03 -35.58 -42.44
C ASN A 500 -5.27 -34.64 -42.52
N GLN A 501 -5.11 -33.33 -42.26
CA GLN A 501 -5.24 -32.21 -43.25
C GLN A 501 -5.32 -30.80 -42.61
N PRO A 502 -4.82 -29.72 -43.27
CA PRO A 502 -4.70 -28.36 -42.71
C PRO A 502 -5.75 -27.34 -43.20
N LYS A 503 -6.08 -26.33 -42.36
CA LYS A 503 -6.82 -25.09 -42.73
C LYS A 503 -5.85 -23.90 -42.88
N PRO A 504 -6.14 -22.91 -43.76
CA PRO A 504 -5.21 -21.83 -44.09
C PRO A 504 -5.15 -20.75 -42.98
N PRO A 505 -4.01 -20.07 -42.79
CA PRO A 505 -3.86 -19.03 -41.78
C PRO A 505 -4.45 -17.67 -42.20
N SER A 506 -4.94 -16.95 -41.19
CA SER A 506 -5.45 -15.59 -41.27
C SER A 506 -4.33 -14.54 -41.16
N GLY A 507 -4.65 -13.27 -41.45
CA GLY A 507 -3.71 -12.16 -41.66
C GLY A 507 -2.71 -11.82 -40.54
N PHE A 508 -2.76 -12.51 -39.40
CA PHE A 508 -1.76 -12.39 -38.32
C PHE A 508 -0.39 -13.03 -38.66
N ASP A 509 -0.33 -13.97 -39.60
CA ASP A 509 0.94 -14.60 -40.02
C ASP A 509 1.79 -13.69 -40.94
N LYS A 510 1.18 -12.69 -41.58
CA LYS A 510 1.91 -11.72 -42.41
C LYS A 510 2.66 -10.66 -41.59
N LEU A 511 2.23 -10.39 -40.35
CA LEU A 511 2.88 -9.41 -39.46
C LEU A 511 4.10 -9.99 -38.71
N LYS A 512 4.19 -11.33 -38.56
CA LYS A 512 5.37 -12.00 -38.00
C LYS A 512 6.54 -12.12 -38.99
N ALA A 513 6.27 -12.02 -40.29
CA ALA A 513 7.28 -12.12 -41.34
C ALA A 513 8.16 -10.86 -41.48
N LEU A 514 7.75 -9.72 -40.91
CA LEU A 514 8.45 -8.44 -41.05
C LEU A 514 9.43 -8.11 -39.92
N SER A 515 9.48 -8.91 -38.84
CA SER A 515 10.39 -8.69 -37.70
C SER A 515 11.51 -9.74 -37.60
N SER A 516 11.75 -10.51 -38.65
CA SER A 516 12.68 -11.65 -38.66
C SER A 516 13.84 -11.42 -39.62
N GLN A 517 14.69 -10.42 -39.36
CA GLN A 517 16.04 -10.40 -39.93
C GLN A 517 17.06 -10.38 -38.79
N ASN A 518 18.01 -11.31 -38.87
CA ASN A 518 19.08 -11.64 -37.92
C ASN A 518 18.72 -12.55 -36.74
N LYS A 519 18.58 -13.85 -37.04
CA LYS A 519 19.11 -14.91 -36.18
C LYS A 519 19.55 -16.11 -37.03
N SER A 520 20.84 -16.38 -37.00
CA SER A 520 21.46 -17.62 -37.48
C SER A 520 21.02 -18.81 -36.61
N GLU A 521 20.76 -19.94 -37.26
CA GLU A 521 20.29 -21.20 -36.70
C GLU A 521 21.31 -21.85 -35.76
N ILE A 522 20.89 -22.33 -34.57
CA ILE A 522 21.43 -23.57 -33.97
C ILE A 522 20.33 -24.31 -33.18
N ARG A 523 19.97 -25.49 -33.72
CA ARG A 523 19.43 -26.74 -33.14
C ARG A 523 18.80 -26.76 -31.73
N ASN A 524 17.55 -27.21 -31.67
CA ASN A 524 16.87 -27.76 -30.49
C ASN A 524 17.44 -29.12 -30.06
N PRO A 525 17.61 -29.33 -28.74
CA PRO A 525 17.25 -30.61 -28.12
C PRO A 525 16.22 -30.41 -26.99
N LYS A 526 15.32 -31.38 -26.85
CA LYS A 526 14.28 -31.48 -25.81
C LYS A 526 14.87 -31.46 -24.38
N SER A 527 14.34 -30.63 -23.46
CA SER A 527 14.14 -30.98 -22.03
C SER A 527 13.53 -29.86 -21.17
N ASP A 528 12.63 -30.29 -20.28
CA ASP A 528 12.18 -29.75 -18.98
C ASP A 528 11.28 -28.51 -18.84
N ILE A 529 10.10 -28.80 -18.28
CA ILE A 529 9.06 -27.88 -17.83
C ILE A 529 9.47 -27.40 -16.43
N GLY A 530 9.97 -26.16 -16.34
CA GLY A 530 10.27 -25.49 -15.06
C GLY A 530 9.04 -25.19 -14.20
N PHE A 531 9.26 -24.59 -13.03
CA PHE A 531 8.17 -24.23 -12.10
C PHE A 531 7.38 -23.02 -12.61
N THR A 532 6.05 -23.14 -12.71
CA THR A 532 5.16 -22.05 -13.13
C THR A 532 4.66 -21.25 -11.93
N PRO A 533 4.32 -19.95 -12.10
CA PRO A 533 3.57 -19.20 -11.10
C PRO A 533 2.31 -19.97 -10.64
N GLY A 534 2.04 -19.97 -9.33
CA GLY A 534 0.99 -20.76 -8.68
C GLY A 534 1.41 -22.18 -8.26
N ALA A 535 2.61 -22.66 -8.65
CA ALA A 535 3.10 -23.97 -8.23
C ALA A 535 3.58 -23.96 -6.77
N HIS A 536 3.28 -25.05 -6.04
CA HIS A 536 3.83 -25.29 -4.71
C HIS A 536 5.20 -25.97 -4.83
N VAL A 537 6.19 -25.42 -4.13
CA VAL A 537 7.57 -25.88 -4.13
C VAL A 537 8.07 -26.08 -2.71
N ARG A 538 9.07 -26.92 -2.52
CA ARG A 538 9.73 -27.15 -1.23
C ARG A 538 11.20 -26.77 -1.36
N HIS A 539 11.66 -25.89 -0.48
CA HIS A 539 13.04 -25.48 -0.35
C HIS A 539 13.67 -26.13 0.89
N PRO A 540 14.92 -26.65 0.81
CA PRO A 540 15.58 -27.33 1.93
C PRO A 540 15.68 -26.48 3.21
N LYS A 541 15.85 -25.17 3.05
CA LYS A 541 15.98 -24.21 4.17
C LYS A 541 14.67 -23.55 4.60
N TYR A 542 13.72 -23.35 3.68
CA TYR A 542 12.55 -22.49 3.90
C TYR A 542 11.22 -23.26 3.90
N GLY A 543 11.27 -24.59 3.74
CA GLY A 543 10.07 -25.42 3.76
C GLY A 543 9.22 -25.28 2.50
N LYS A 544 7.91 -25.51 2.62
CA LYS A 544 6.98 -25.39 1.50
C LYS A 544 6.74 -23.91 1.17
N GLY A 545 6.64 -23.56 -0.11
CA GLY A 545 6.39 -22.20 -0.57
C GLY A 545 5.63 -22.17 -1.90
N LEU A 546 5.09 -21.01 -2.24
CA LEU A 546 4.29 -20.77 -3.45
C LEU A 546 5.09 -19.91 -4.43
N VAL A 547 5.23 -20.36 -5.67
CA VAL A 547 5.88 -19.56 -6.73
C VAL A 547 4.95 -18.42 -7.13
N LEU A 548 5.33 -17.18 -6.85
CA LEU A 548 4.56 -15.98 -7.19
C LEU A 548 4.87 -15.47 -8.59
N ARG A 549 6.14 -15.52 -9.00
CA ARG A 549 6.60 -14.91 -10.25
C ARG A 549 7.81 -15.65 -10.82
N ARG A 550 7.88 -15.75 -12.15
CA ARG A 550 8.99 -16.35 -12.90
C ARG A 550 9.49 -15.32 -13.92
N GLU A 551 10.76 -14.96 -13.83
CA GLU A 551 11.37 -13.95 -14.70
C GLU A 551 12.65 -14.48 -15.36
N GLY A 552 12.85 -14.16 -16.64
CA GLY A 552 14.02 -14.58 -17.41
C GLY A 552 13.81 -15.87 -18.21
N THR A 553 14.85 -16.25 -18.96
CA THR A 553 14.84 -17.42 -19.86
C THR A 553 16.17 -18.17 -19.74
N GLY A 554 16.14 -19.51 -19.86
CA GLY A 554 17.33 -20.35 -19.78
C GLY A 554 17.88 -20.49 -18.35
N ASP A 555 19.19 -20.48 -18.20
CA ASP A 555 19.88 -20.78 -16.92
C ASP A 555 19.75 -19.67 -15.85
N ASN A 556 19.26 -18.49 -16.22
CA ASN A 556 19.12 -17.32 -15.35
C ASN A 556 17.68 -17.06 -14.89
N VAL A 557 16.80 -18.08 -14.96
CA VAL A 557 15.41 -17.93 -14.51
C VAL A 557 15.39 -17.63 -13.00
N LYS A 558 14.80 -16.50 -12.64
CA LYS A 558 14.56 -16.08 -11.26
C LYS A 558 13.12 -16.41 -10.88
N LEU A 559 12.96 -17.17 -9.80
CA LEU A 559 11.68 -17.47 -9.16
C LEU A 559 11.54 -16.57 -7.92
N THR A 560 10.42 -15.88 -7.82
CA THR A 560 9.99 -15.26 -6.57
C THR A 560 9.06 -16.25 -5.88
N VAL A 561 9.47 -16.79 -4.73
CA VAL A 561 8.73 -17.80 -3.98
C VAL A 561 8.38 -17.25 -2.61
N SER A 562 7.11 -17.35 -2.21
CA SER A 562 6.64 -17.01 -0.87
C SER A 562 6.72 -18.24 0.03
N PHE A 563 7.47 -18.14 1.13
CA PHE A 563 7.57 -19.20 2.14
C PHE A 563 6.84 -18.74 3.42
N PRO A 564 5.83 -19.48 3.90
CA PRO A 564 5.17 -19.18 5.17
C PRO A 564 6.19 -19.08 6.32
N GLY A 565 6.19 -17.94 7.03
CA GLY A 565 7.13 -17.66 8.13
C GLY A 565 8.52 -17.14 7.73
N PHE A 566 8.86 -17.11 6.44
CA PHE A 566 10.15 -16.59 5.94
C PHE A 566 10.02 -15.49 4.87
N GLY A 567 8.78 -15.15 4.50
CA GLY A 567 8.47 -14.12 3.52
C GLY A 567 8.86 -14.50 2.08
N GLN A 568 8.96 -13.51 1.22
CA GLN A 568 9.30 -13.70 -0.19
C GLN A 568 10.82 -13.84 -0.39
N LYS A 569 11.25 -14.83 -1.18
CA LYS A 569 12.64 -15.02 -1.60
C LYS A 569 12.76 -15.05 -3.11
N LYS A 570 13.70 -14.28 -3.65
CA LYS A 570 14.11 -14.34 -5.06
C LYS A 570 15.24 -15.37 -5.19
N LEU A 571 14.97 -16.47 -5.87
CA LEU A 571 15.86 -17.60 -6.03
C LEU A 571 16.12 -17.83 -7.52
N ILE A 572 17.34 -18.19 -7.91
CA ILE A 572 17.62 -18.61 -9.29
C ILE A 572 17.27 -20.09 -9.39
N GLU A 573 16.35 -20.47 -10.30
CA GLU A 573 15.76 -21.81 -10.43
C GLU A 573 16.82 -22.93 -10.38
N LYS A 574 17.96 -22.72 -11.06
CA LYS A 574 19.09 -23.66 -11.12
C LYS A 574 19.85 -23.86 -9.79
N PHE A 575 19.85 -22.86 -8.92
CA PHE A 575 20.61 -22.87 -7.66
C PHE A 575 19.71 -22.97 -6.42
N ALA A 576 18.40 -22.96 -6.61
CA ALA A 576 17.42 -22.90 -5.54
C ALA A 576 17.12 -24.28 -4.90
N ASN A 577 17.56 -25.39 -5.51
CA ASN A 577 17.28 -26.76 -5.05
C ASN A 577 15.80 -26.97 -4.67
N LEU A 578 14.88 -26.46 -5.50
CA LEU A 578 13.44 -26.55 -5.25
C LEU A 578 12.89 -27.89 -5.74
N GLU A 579 12.07 -28.55 -4.93
CA GLU A 579 11.32 -29.75 -5.28
C GLU A 579 9.82 -29.41 -5.43
N LYS A 580 9.06 -30.13 -6.27
CA LYS A 580 7.58 -30.01 -6.31
C LYS A 580 6.98 -30.53 -4.99
N ALA A 581 6.12 -29.76 -4.32
CA ALA A 581 5.69 -29.97 -2.93
C ALA A 581 4.24 -30.44 -2.72
#